data_AF-H0EHA7-F1
#
_entry.id   AF-H0EHA7-F1
#
_cell.length_a   1.000
_cell.length_b   1.000
_cell.length_c   1.000
_cell.angle_alpha   90.00
_cell.angle_beta   90.00
_cell.angle_gamma   90.00
#
_symmetry.space_group_name_H-M   'P 1'
#
loop_
_entity.id
_entity.type
_entity.pdbx_description
1 polymer ?
#
loop_
_entity_poly.entity_id
_entity_poly.type
_entity_poly.pdbx_seq_one_letter_code
_entity_poly.pdbx_strand_id
1 'polypeptide(L)'
;MASLGIPSERLFATWRWGNFGKKFFTFNCVYEYNNILFDTLVSSEAPSAYGAATSLERQLLSRLQGCSECDGDEEKDRKLLDEVCSRTCEKIKELVLTVGTSKMETITRNMDSPADRKLLPSWMHPKTVNLQLLTKEGQLVVIEREDLPIHDKHEPFTDSEIMNMKLPRHKVSDLEVVDGLLYRSVYKVNIDGQTLIAKLAKKGKGLIMVEEIKKLTEIKSQKSAGSSITRVAELKGLICSPDGIVGILLTYIPSIGDDLGGMIQRSEEIRDRDMEGSTGSLPLVISQTRKDKWVKQITETVQELHARNIIWGGVSLRNVLIHETTDDAWVIDFSNGHPDAPYEGWVDVSLRGTKAGDLHGLQHIATELAGNGMEDGVLKSTETPGLSKL
;
A
#
# COMPACT_ATOMS: atom_id res chain seq x y z
N MET A 1 -15.78 9.77 28.79
CA MET A 1 -16.16 8.71 27.83
C MET A 1 -15.28 8.89 26.62
N ALA A 2 -14.26 8.04 26.44
CA ALA A 2 -13.41 8.10 25.25
C ALA A 2 -14.24 7.64 24.05
N SER A 3 -14.29 8.44 22.99
CA SER A 3 -14.98 8.03 21.76
C SER A 3 -14.28 6.80 21.19
N LEU A 4 -15.06 5.77 20.88
CA LEU A 4 -14.62 4.57 20.18
C LEU A 4 -13.94 5.01 18.88
N GLY A 5 -12.61 4.93 18.82
CA GLY A 5 -11.87 5.07 17.57
C GLY A 5 -12.24 3.91 16.64
N ILE A 6 -12.40 4.19 15.35
CA ILE A 6 -12.60 3.15 14.32
C ILE A 6 -11.29 2.35 14.24
N PRO A 7 -11.29 1.03 14.48
CA PRO A 7 -10.07 0.22 14.36
C PRO A 7 -9.52 0.30 12.93
N SER A 8 -8.23 0.62 12.77
CA SER A 8 -7.60 0.49 11.46
C SER A 8 -7.38 -0.99 11.15
N GLU A 9 -8.01 -1.50 10.10
CA GLU A 9 -7.99 -2.92 9.78
C GLU A 9 -6.88 -3.25 8.77
N ARG A 10 -6.16 -4.37 9.02
CA ARG A 10 -5.30 -4.99 8.02
C ARG A 10 -5.62 -6.48 7.92
N LEU A 11 -6.11 -6.91 6.77
CA LEU A 11 -6.36 -8.32 6.46
C LEU A 11 -5.21 -8.90 5.67
N PHE A 12 -4.90 -10.17 5.96
CA PHE A 12 -3.98 -10.97 5.17
C PHE A 12 -4.51 -12.40 5.06
N ALA A 13 -4.69 -12.89 3.84
CA ALA A 13 -4.97 -14.30 3.57
C ALA A 13 -3.69 -14.96 3.06
N THR A 14 -3.28 -16.08 3.65
CA THR A 14 -2.05 -16.76 3.24
C THR A 14 -2.18 -18.28 3.36
N TRP A 15 -1.49 -18.97 2.48
CA TRP A 15 -1.24 -20.41 2.61
C TRP A 15 -0.03 -20.63 3.52
N ARG A 16 -0.17 -21.50 4.53
CA ARG A 16 0.92 -21.89 5.44
C ARG A 16 1.19 -23.40 5.37
N TRP A 17 2.42 -23.77 5.70
CA TRP A 17 2.84 -25.17 5.85
C TRP A 17 2.74 -25.57 7.31
N GLY A 18 2.11 -26.72 7.58
CA GLY A 18 2.01 -27.30 8.91
C GLY A 18 3.18 -28.15 9.32
N ASN A 19 3.16 -28.57 10.58
CA ASN A 19 4.17 -29.42 11.21
C ASN A 19 4.35 -30.80 10.54
N PHE A 20 3.50 -31.15 9.57
CA PHE A 20 3.56 -32.40 8.81
C PHE A 20 3.71 -32.18 7.30
N GLY A 21 4.15 -30.99 6.87
CA GLY A 21 4.29 -30.69 5.43
C GLY A 21 2.96 -30.59 4.68
N LYS A 22 1.83 -30.54 5.38
CA LYS A 22 0.53 -30.26 4.77
C LYS A 22 0.36 -28.75 4.60
N LYS A 23 -0.01 -28.33 3.40
CA LYS A 23 -0.39 -26.94 3.10
C LYS A 23 -1.84 -26.72 3.56
N PHE A 24 -2.08 -25.67 4.34
CA PHE A 24 -3.43 -25.28 4.73
C PHE A 24 -3.63 -23.77 4.57
N PHE A 25 -4.89 -23.40 4.32
CA PHE A 25 -5.30 -22.01 4.16
C PHE A 25 -5.49 -21.35 5.53
N THR A 26 -4.95 -20.14 5.70
CA THR A 26 -5.12 -19.33 6.91
C THR A 26 -5.55 -17.92 6.57
N PHE A 27 -6.25 -17.30 7.52
CA PHE A 27 -6.69 -15.92 7.42
C PHE A 27 -6.33 -15.17 8.70
N ASN A 28 -5.71 -14.00 8.58
CA ASN A 28 -5.30 -13.15 9.70
C ASN A 28 -6.14 -11.87 9.69
N CYS A 29 -6.82 -11.61 10.82
CA CYS A 29 -7.49 -10.34 11.11
C CYS A 29 -6.62 -9.54 12.09
N VAL A 30 -6.04 -8.42 11.62
CA VAL A 30 -5.24 -7.54 12.48
C VAL A 30 -6.05 -6.30 12.83
N TYR A 31 -6.29 -6.12 14.14
CA TYR A 31 -6.93 -4.94 14.71
C TYR A 31 -5.96 -4.17 15.58
N GLU A 32 -6.14 -2.85 15.66
CA GLU A 32 -5.41 -2.00 16.57
C GLU A 32 -6.36 -1.44 17.64
N TYR A 33 -5.97 -1.58 18.91
CA TYR A 33 -6.72 -1.07 20.06
C TYR A 33 -5.74 -0.55 21.12
N ASN A 34 -5.87 0.73 21.51
CA ASN A 34 -4.93 1.43 22.40
C ASN A 34 -3.44 1.18 22.06
N ASN A 35 -3.03 1.40 20.81
CA ASN A 35 -1.65 1.20 20.34
C ASN A 35 -1.10 -0.25 20.50
N ILE A 36 -1.98 -1.23 20.73
CA ILE A 36 -1.64 -2.66 20.72
C ILE A 36 -2.26 -3.26 19.47
N LEU A 37 -1.46 -4.02 18.72
CA LEU A 37 -1.97 -4.82 17.61
C LEU A 37 -2.46 -6.16 18.14
N PHE A 38 -3.64 -6.58 17.70
CA PHE A 38 -4.20 -7.90 17.93
C PHE A 38 -4.24 -8.64 16.60
N ASP A 39 -3.32 -9.59 16.41
CA ASP A 39 -3.24 -10.42 15.21
C ASP A 39 -4.00 -11.72 15.47
N THR A 40 -5.22 -11.81 14.94
CA THR A 40 -6.10 -12.97 15.16
C THR A 40 -6.00 -13.93 13.98
N LEU A 41 -5.43 -15.11 14.25
CA LEU A 41 -5.34 -16.21 13.30
C LEU A 41 -6.67 -16.98 13.22
N VAL A 42 -7.12 -17.23 12.00
CA VAL A 42 -8.15 -18.22 11.66
C VAL A 42 -7.44 -19.33 10.89
N SER A 43 -7.41 -20.53 11.47
CA SER A 43 -6.71 -21.69 10.93
C SER A 43 -7.50 -22.96 11.14
N SER A 44 -7.33 -23.94 10.25
CA SER A 44 -7.86 -25.28 10.41
C SER A 44 -7.08 -26.11 11.44
N GLU A 45 -5.85 -25.69 11.75
CA GLU A 45 -5.07 -26.21 12.86
C GLU A 45 -5.49 -25.55 14.17
N ALA A 46 -5.88 -26.39 15.13
CA ALA A 46 -6.29 -25.97 16.45
C ALA A 46 -5.48 -26.75 17.50
N PRO A 47 -5.21 -26.17 18.68
CA PRO A 47 -4.69 -26.93 19.81
C PRO A 47 -5.61 -28.13 20.10
N SER A 48 -5.06 -29.22 20.65
CA SER A 48 -5.76 -30.50 20.83
C SER A 48 -7.12 -30.40 21.53
N ALA A 49 -7.31 -29.42 22.42
CA ALA A 49 -8.55 -29.17 23.15
C ALA A 49 -9.69 -28.56 22.30
N TYR A 50 -9.44 -28.13 21.06
CA TYR A 50 -10.38 -27.38 20.22
C TYR A 50 -10.62 -28.02 18.83
N GLY A 51 -9.86 -29.07 18.47
CA GLY A 51 -9.83 -29.65 17.12
C GLY A 51 -11.03 -30.52 16.75
N ALA A 52 -12.22 -29.96 16.60
CA ALA A 52 -13.41 -30.67 16.12
C ALA A 52 -13.48 -30.73 14.58
N ALA A 53 -13.94 -31.85 14.02
CA ALA A 53 -14.13 -32.01 12.56
C ALA A 53 -15.12 -31.00 11.95
N THR A 54 -16.07 -30.50 12.76
CA THR A 54 -17.16 -29.60 12.34
C THR A 54 -16.99 -28.16 12.82
N SER A 55 -15.78 -27.76 13.25
CA SER A 55 -15.51 -26.41 13.77
C SER A 55 -15.89 -25.31 12.78
N LEU A 56 -16.48 -24.22 13.27
CA LEU A 56 -16.97 -23.09 12.47
C LEU A 56 -15.85 -22.39 11.68
N GLU A 57 -14.66 -22.25 12.27
CA GLU A 57 -13.48 -21.69 11.60
C GLU A 57 -13.04 -22.51 10.38
N ARG A 58 -13.10 -23.84 10.43
CA ARG A 58 -12.82 -24.70 9.27
C ARG A 58 -13.85 -24.52 8.16
N GLN A 59 -15.13 -24.35 8.52
CA GLN A 59 -16.18 -24.11 7.53
C GLN A 59 -15.98 -22.76 6.82
N LEU A 60 -15.61 -21.72 7.56
CA LEU A 60 -15.28 -20.40 7.01
C LEU A 60 -14.06 -20.47 6.08
N LEU A 61 -12.99 -21.16 6.49
CA LEU A 61 -11.79 -21.33 5.67
C LEU A 61 -12.05 -22.19 4.43
N SER A 62 -12.87 -23.24 4.52
CA SER A 62 -13.24 -24.06 3.36
C SER A 62 -13.99 -23.25 2.30
N ARG A 63 -14.83 -22.29 2.70
CA ARG A 63 -15.51 -21.37 1.77
C ARG A 63 -14.52 -20.44 1.08
N LEU A 64 -13.56 -19.88 1.81
CA LEU A 64 -12.50 -19.05 1.23
C LEU A 64 -11.58 -19.84 0.30
N GLN A 65 -11.20 -21.06 0.70
CA GLN A 65 -10.36 -21.94 -0.12
C GLN A 65 -11.03 -22.26 -1.46
N GLY A 66 -12.33 -22.61 -1.44
CA GLY A 66 -13.10 -22.82 -2.67
C GLY A 66 -13.14 -21.60 -3.58
N CYS A 67 -13.09 -20.38 -3.02
CA CYS A 67 -12.96 -19.15 -3.80
C CYS A 67 -11.57 -18.98 -4.42
N SER A 68 -10.52 -19.52 -3.82
CA SER A 68 -9.15 -19.38 -4.30
C SER A 68 -8.71 -20.44 -5.31
N GLU A 69 -9.43 -21.55 -5.41
CA GLU A 69 -9.12 -22.70 -6.27
C GLU A 69 -10.00 -22.77 -7.53
N CYS A 70 -10.96 -21.85 -7.70
CA CYS A 70 -11.86 -21.82 -8.84
C CYS A 70 -11.30 -20.95 -9.98
N ASP A 71 -10.84 -21.60 -11.05
CA ASP A 71 -10.44 -20.99 -12.32
C ASP A 71 -11.67 -20.73 -13.21
N GLY A 72 -12.64 -19.96 -12.73
CA GLY A 72 -13.87 -19.66 -13.49
C GLY A 72 -13.56 -18.98 -14.83
N ASP A 73 -13.77 -19.69 -15.95
CA ASP A 73 -13.54 -19.18 -17.30
C ASP A 73 -14.52 -18.04 -17.66
N GLU A 74 -15.74 -18.06 -17.09
CA GLU A 74 -16.77 -17.06 -17.34
C GLU A 74 -16.71 -15.87 -16.35
N GLU A 75 -16.82 -14.65 -16.89
CA GLU A 75 -16.85 -13.37 -16.15
C GLU A 75 -17.88 -13.35 -15.01
N LYS A 76 -19.00 -14.05 -15.20
CA LYS A 76 -20.11 -14.13 -14.24
C LYS A 76 -19.75 -14.97 -13.02
N ASP A 77 -19.00 -16.06 -13.24
CA ASP A 77 -18.53 -16.94 -12.17
C ASP A 77 -17.43 -16.25 -11.35
N ARG A 78 -16.54 -15.49 -12.01
CA ARG A 78 -15.54 -14.66 -11.31
C ARG A 78 -16.17 -13.63 -10.39
N LYS A 79 -17.20 -12.90 -10.85
CA LYS A 79 -17.93 -11.92 -10.03
C LYS A 79 -18.63 -12.55 -8.84
N LEU A 80 -19.28 -13.70 -9.06
CA LEU A 80 -19.94 -14.44 -7.97
C LEU A 80 -18.92 -14.94 -6.93
N LEU A 81 -17.76 -15.43 -7.39
CA LEU A 81 -16.68 -15.90 -6.54
C LEU A 81 -16.08 -14.78 -5.68
N ASP A 82 -15.88 -13.61 -6.29
CA ASP A 82 -15.38 -12.41 -5.61
C ASP A 82 -16.39 -11.90 -4.56
N GLU A 83 -17.68 -11.93 -4.87
CA GLU A 83 -18.75 -11.58 -3.93
C GLU A 83 -18.82 -12.57 -2.76
N VAL A 84 -18.71 -13.88 -3.01
CA VAL A 84 -18.69 -14.91 -1.97
C VAL A 84 -17.45 -14.78 -1.09
N CYS A 85 -16.27 -14.54 -1.69
CA CYS A 85 -15.02 -14.30 -0.99
C CYS A 85 -15.13 -13.07 -0.08
N SER A 86 -15.61 -11.95 -0.64
CA SER A 86 -15.81 -10.69 0.08
C SER A 86 -16.78 -10.86 1.26
N ARG A 87 -17.95 -11.46 1.04
CA ARG A 87 -18.92 -11.74 2.11
C ARG A 87 -18.37 -12.64 3.20
N THR A 88 -17.57 -13.64 2.82
CA THR A 88 -16.97 -14.56 3.79
C THR A 88 -15.88 -13.87 4.61
N CYS A 89 -15.04 -13.04 3.97
CA CYS A 89 -14.08 -12.19 4.66
C CYS A 89 -14.77 -11.25 5.65
N GLU A 90 -15.81 -10.53 5.22
CA GLU A 90 -16.60 -9.65 6.11
C GLU A 90 -17.21 -10.42 7.27
N LYS A 91 -17.72 -11.63 7.04
CA LYS A 91 -18.27 -12.45 8.13
C LYS A 91 -17.19 -12.87 9.13
N ILE A 92 -15.99 -13.22 8.67
CA ILE A 92 -14.88 -13.56 9.57
C ILE A 92 -14.52 -12.35 10.44
N LYS A 93 -14.41 -11.16 9.85
CA LYS A 93 -14.13 -9.92 10.59
C LYS A 93 -15.14 -9.66 11.70
N GLU A 94 -16.43 -9.71 11.33
CA GLU A 94 -17.54 -9.50 12.25
C GLU A 94 -17.46 -10.46 13.43
N LEU A 95 -17.18 -11.74 13.16
CA LEU A 95 -17.05 -12.77 14.18
C LEU A 95 -15.82 -12.55 15.08
N VAL A 96 -14.65 -12.22 14.50
CA VAL A 96 -13.44 -11.92 15.28
C VAL A 96 -13.68 -10.73 16.20
N LEU A 97 -14.29 -9.65 15.71
CA LEU A 97 -14.62 -8.50 16.55
C LEU A 97 -15.65 -8.86 17.62
N THR A 98 -16.74 -9.53 17.25
CA THR A 98 -17.82 -9.91 18.18
C THR A 98 -17.29 -10.76 19.34
N VAL A 99 -16.46 -11.76 19.04
CA VAL A 99 -15.94 -12.71 20.04
C VAL A 99 -14.70 -12.18 20.74
N GLY A 100 -13.85 -11.43 20.03
CA GLY A 100 -12.54 -10.98 20.49
C GLY A 100 -12.56 -9.68 21.29
N THR A 101 -13.55 -8.81 21.12
CA THR A 101 -13.55 -7.45 21.72
C THR A 101 -13.35 -7.48 23.23
N SER A 102 -14.13 -8.27 23.97
CA SER A 102 -14.02 -8.34 25.43
C SER A 102 -12.65 -8.83 25.91
N LYS A 103 -12.04 -9.75 25.15
CA LYS A 103 -10.69 -10.27 25.40
C LYS A 103 -9.65 -9.19 25.13
N MET A 104 -9.72 -8.49 23.98
CA MET A 104 -8.82 -7.39 23.62
C MET A 104 -8.86 -6.26 24.66
N GLU A 105 -10.06 -5.89 25.12
CA GLU A 105 -10.25 -4.90 26.18
C GLU A 105 -9.63 -5.35 27.51
N THR A 106 -9.84 -6.61 27.90
CA THR A 106 -9.30 -7.15 29.16
C THR A 106 -7.78 -7.17 29.14
N ILE A 107 -7.18 -7.62 28.04
CA ILE A 107 -5.73 -7.62 27.85
C ILE A 107 -5.19 -6.19 27.94
N THR A 108 -5.83 -5.25 27.26
CA THR A 108 -5.41 -3.85 27.25
C THR A 108 -5.48 -3.20 28.62
N ARG A 109 -6.54 -3.47 29.42
CA ARG A 109 -6.67 -2.94 30.79
C ARG A 109 -5.57 -3.45 31.73
N ASN A 110 -5.09 -4.66 31.49
CA ASN A 110 -4.07 -5.31 32.31
C ASN A 110 -2.64 -4.99 31.86
N MET A 111 -2.47 -4.34 30.71
CA MET A 111 -1.16 -3.87 30.25
C MET A 111 -0.88 -2.48 30.85
N ASP A 112 0.38 -2.24 31.22
CA ASP A 112 0.86 -0.89 31.53
C ASP A 112 0.52 0.06 30.36
N SER A 113 0.30 1.34 30.70
CA SER A 113 -0.11 2.43 29.79
C SER A 113 0.44 2.25 28.37
N PRO A 114 -0.39 2.42 27.32
CA PRO A 114 0.03 2.17 25.95
C PRO A 114 1.34 2.91 25.66
N ALA A 115 2.32 2.16 25.15
CA ALA A 115 3.65 2.71 24.88
C ALA A 115 3.50 3.94 23.97
N ASP A 116 4.05 5.08 24.41
CA ASP A 116 4.15 6.25 23.58
C ASP A 116 4.96 5.87 22.33
N ARG A 117 4.26 5.76 21.20
CA ARG A 117 4.90 5.50 19.90
C ARG A 117 5.51 6.80 19.38
N LYS A 118 6.51 7.30 20.08
CA LYS A 118 7.23 8.51 19.68
C LYS A 118 8.33 8.19 18.67
N LEU A 119 9.05 7.10 18.86
CA LEU A 119 10.18 6.72 18.02
C LEU A 119 9.80 5.62 17.03
N LEU A 120 10.45 5.63 15.86
CA LEU A 120 10.22 4.67 14.78
C LEU A 120 10.27 3.19 15.20
N PRO A 121 11.15 2.71 16.12
CA PRO A 121 11.18 1.31 16.50
C PRO A 121 9.85 0.82 17.09
N SER A 122 9.16 1.67 17.85
CA SER A 122 7.83 1.37 18.42
C SER A 122 6.75 1.27 17.36
N TRP A 123 6.96 1.87 16.18
CA TRP A 123 6.07 1.75 15.01
C TRP A 123 6.42 0.56 14.12
N MET A 124 7.70 0.19 14.04
CA MET A 124 8.18 -0.98 13.30
C MET A 124 7.80 -2.29 13.99
N HIS A 125 7.96 -2.31 15.31
CA HIS A 125 7.67 -3.45 16.17
C HIS A 125 6.63 -3.05 17.22
N PRO A 126 5.39 -2.72 16.79
CA PRO A 126 4.33 -2.39 17.72
C PRO A 126 4.06 -3.62 18.59
N LYS A 127 3.71 -3.38 19.85
CA LYS A 127 3.30 -4.45 20.75
C LYS A 127 2.15 -5.21 20.11
N THR A 128 2.37 -6.49 19.86
CA THR A 128 1.43 -7.36 19.15
C THR A 128 1.06 -8.54 20.04
N VAL A 129 -0.24 -8.78 20.18
CA VAL A 129 -0.80 -9.93 20.86
C VAL A 129 -1.36 -10.86 19.81
N ASN A 130 -0.86 -12.09 19.79
CA ASN A 130 -1.35 -13.12 18.89
C ASN A 130 -2.57 -13.80 19.50
N LEU A 131 -3.64 -13.82 18.72
CA LEU A 131 -4.91 -14.44 19.06
C LEU A 131 -5.23 -15.54 18.06
N GLN A 132 -6.13 -16.45 18.42
CA GLN A 132 -6.71 -17.41 17.48
C GLN A 132 -8.20 -17.57 17.70
N LEU A 133 -8.97 -17.50 16.61
CA LEU A 133 -10.39 -17.83 16.59
C LEU A 133 -10.57 -19.34 16.47
N LEU A 134 -11.32 -19.94 17.40
CA LEU A 134 -11.52 -21.38 17.51
C LEU A 134 -12.97 -21.71 17.89
N THR A 135 -13.41 -22.93 17.58
CA THR A 135 -14.67 -23.47 18.11
C THR A 135 -14.42 -24.27 19.39
N LYS A 136 -15.12 -23.94 20.46
CA LYS A 136 -15.21 -24.73 21.69
C LYS A 136 -16.68 -25.04 21.97
N GLU A 137 -17.02 -26.33 22.06
CA GLU A 137 -18.39 -26.78 22.38
C GLU A 137 -19.47 -26.18 21.45
N GLY A 138 -19.15 -26.01 20.17
CA GLY A 138 -20.05 -25.44 19.16
C GLY A 138 -20.14 -23.91 19.16
N GLN A 139 -19.41 -23.21 20.03
CA GLN A 139 -19.35 -21.76 20.08
C GLN A 139 -17.96 -21.24 19.70
N LEU A 140 -17.91 -20.09 19.03
CA LEU A 140 -16.66 -19.43 18.72
C LEU A 140 -16.08 -18.76 19.97
N VAL A 141 -14.78 -18.95 20.17
CA VAL A 141 -13.97 -18.33 21.21
C VAL A 141 -12.68 -17.81 20.62
N VAL A 142 -12.12 -16.78 21.25
CA VAL A 142 -10.78 -16.28 20.91
C VAL A 142 -9.84 -16.55 22.07
N ILE A 143 -8.71 -17.20 21.77
CA ILE A 143 -7.67 -17.50 22.75
C ILE A 143 -6.38 -16.76 22.41
N GLU A 144 -5.55 -16.52 23.42
CA GLU A 144 -4.20 -15.98 23.25
C GLU A 144 -3.22 -17.09 22.89
N ARG A 145 -2.24 -16.77 22.04
CA ARG A 145 -1.28 -17.71 21.48
C ARG A 145 0.13 -17.14 21.53
N GLU A 146 0.82 -17.34 22.64
CA GLU A 146 2.22 -16.92 22.82
C GLU A 146 3.19 -17.72 21.94
N ASP A 147 2.79 -18.89 21.47
CA ASP A 147 3.59 -19.78 20.63
C ASP A 147 3.54 -19.42 19.13
N LEU A 148 2.66 -18.49 18.73
CA LEU A 148 2.65 -17.98 17.37
C LEU A 148 3.75 -16.91 17.19
N PRO A 149 4.45 -16.89 16.05
CA PRO A 149 5.49 -15.91 15.81
C PRO A 149 4.91 -14.51 15.67
N ILE A 150 5.60 -13.50 16.20
CA ILE A 150 5.31 -12.10 15.90
C ILE A 150 5.87 -11.81 14.51
N HIS A 151 5.01 -11.31 13.61
CA HIS A 151 5.41 -11.02 12.24
C HIS A 151 6.16 -9.68 12.17
N ASP A 152 7.48 -9.75 11.97
CA ASP A 152 8.25 -8.57 11.58
C ASP A 152 7.88 -8.15 10.14
N LYS A 153 7.42 -6.91 9.99
CA LYS A 153 7.00 -6.33 8.71
C LYS A 153 8.15 -5.66 7.97
N HIS A 154 9.27 -5.40 8.64
CA HIS A 154 10.38 -4.57 8.17
C HIS A 154 11.73 -5.29 8.33
N GLU A 155 11.77 -6.52 7.83
CA GLU A 155 12.97 -7.36 7.86
C GLU A 155 14.18 -6.60 7.26
N PRO A 156 15.30 -6.51 8.00
CA PRO A 156 16.51 -5.88 7.51
C PRO A 156 17.03 -6.58 6.26
N PHE A 157 17.56 -5.80 5.32
CA PHE A 157 18.23 -6.30 4.14
C PHE A 157 19.66 -5.75 4.06
N THR A 158 20.50 -6.47 3.31
CA THR A 158 21.87 -6.07 3.03
C THR A 158 22.13 -6.21 1.55
N ASP A 159 22.81 -5.23 0.98
CA ASP A 159 23.25 -5.22 -0.41
C ASP A 159 24.63 -4.56 -0.48
N SER A 160 25.59 -5.22 -1.12
CA SER A 160 26.98 -4.76 -1.12
C SER A 160 27.18 -3.43 -1.83
N GLU A 161 26.41 -3.15 -2.89
CA GLU A 161 26.49 -1.87 -3.61
C GLU A 161 25.94 -0.75 -2.74
N ILE A 162 24.77 -0.96 -2.12
CA ILE A 162 24.15 0.02 -1.22
C ILE A 162 25.05 0.31 -0.01
N MET A 163 25.67 -0.72 0.57
CA MET A 163 26.59 -0.56 1.70
C MET A 163 27.82 0.28 1.35
N ASN A 164 28.25 0.27 0.08
CA ASN A 164 29.37 1.08 -0.40
C ASN A 164 28.97 2.51 -0.79
N MET A 165 27.68 2.83 -0.87
CA MET A 165 27.22 4.18 -1.17
C MET A 165 27.55 5.16 -0.02
N LYS A 166 28.00 6.36 -0.39
CA LYS A 166 28.29 7.47 0.54
C LYS A 166 27.00 8.22 0.90
N LEU A 167 26.05 7.53 1.52
CA LEU A 167 24.81 8.12 2.03
C LEU A 167 24.87 8.29 3.55
N PRO A 168 24.26 9.36 4.11
CA PRO A 168 24.03 9.46 5.55
C PRO A 168 23.28 8.24 6.07
N ARG A 169 23.63 7.78 7.27
CA ARG A 169 23.01 6.63 7.93
C ARG A 169 22.41 7.10 9.25
N HIS A 170 21.14 6.80 9.45
CA HIS A 170 20.40 7.17 10.66
C HIS A 170 19.91 5.89 11.34
N LYS A 171 20.09 5.79 12.66
CA LYS A 171 19.57 4.63 13.39
C LYS A 171 18.07 4.79 13.54
N VAL A 172 17.33 3.69 13.50
CA VAL A 172 15.88 3.70 13.75
C VAL A 172 15.51 4.41 15.06
N SER A 173 16.37 4.33 16.09
CA SER A 173 16.19 5.00 17.39
C SER A 173 16.21 6.53 17.34
N ASP A 174 16.74 7.12 16.27
CA ASP A 174 16.97 8.56 16.17
C ASP A 174 15.79 9.26 15.47
N LEU A 175 14.82 8.49 14.98
CA LEU A 175 13.69 8.99 14.18
C LEU A 175 12.45 9.13 15.06
N GLU A 176 12.02 10.37 15.29
CA GLU A 176 10.74 10.69 15.92
C GLU A 176 9.64 10.66 14.86
N VAL A 177 8.58 9.88 15.08
CA VAL A 177 7.44 9.82 14.18
C VAL A 177 6.46 10.94 14.53
N VAL A 178 6.25 11.83 13.56
CA VAL A 178 5.28 12.94 13.64
C VAL A 178 3.89 12.47 13.21
N ASP A 179 3.84 11.63 12.18
CA ASP A 179 2.61 11.01 11.69
C ASP A 179 2.94 9.61 11.12
N GLY A 180 2.26 8.60 11.66
CA GLY A 180 2.58 7.20 11.43
C GLY A 180 1.73 6.48 10.38
N LEU A 181 0.87 7.19 9.64
CA LEU A 181 -0.17 6.54 8.83
C LEU A 181 -0.23 6.96 7.36
N LEU A 182 0.76 7.68 6.84
CA LEU A 182 0.73 8.14 5.43
C LEU A 182 0.51 6.99 4.46
N TYR A 183 1.19 5.84 4.63
CA TYR A 183 0.92 4.56 3.98
C TYR A 183 1.58 3.44 4.82
N ARG A 184 1.13 2.17 4.76
CA ARG A 184 1.48 1.06 5.70
C ARG A 184 2.97 0.86 6.09
N SER A 185 3.92 1.45 5.36
CA SER A 185 5.38 1.37 5.57
C SER A 185 6.08 2.72 5.33
N VAL A 186 5.33 3.83 5.39
CA VAL A 186 5.80 5.19 5.12
C VAL A 186 5.39 6.07 6.30
N TYR A 187 6.37 6.71 6.92
CA TYR A 187 6.21 7.49 8.15
C TYR A 187 6.72 8.91 7.93
N LYS A 188 5.97 9.91 8.41
CA LYS A 188 6.49 11.26 8.55
C LYS A 188 7.33 11.32 9.81
N VAL A 189 8.60 11.64 9.66
CA VAL A 189 9.56 11.66 10.76
C VAL A 189 10.21 13.02 10.93
N ASN A 190 10.63 13.32 12.16
CA ASN A 190 11.46 14.45 12.51
C ASN A 190 12.84 13.93 12.92
N ILE A 191 13.88 14.52 12.32
CA ILE A 191 15.27 14.29 12.68
C ILE A 191 15.90 15.67 12.88
N ASP A 192 16.31 15.99 14.11
CA ASP A 192 16.97 17.25 14.46
C ASP A 192 16.22 18.53 14.00
N GLY A 193 14.89 18.51 14.03
CA GLY A 193 14.03 19.62 13.59
C GLY A 193 13.73 19.63 12.09
N GLN A 194 14.29 18.70 11.32
CA GLN A 194 13.97 18.51 9.90
C GLN A 194 12.87 17.47 9.72
N THR A 195 11.79 17.84 9.03
CA THR A 195 10.73 16.91 8.63
C THR A 195 11.13 16.16 7.37
N LEU A 196 11.09 14.83 7.43
CA LEU A 196 11.42 13.90 6.36
C LEU A 196 10.38 12.79 6.25
N ILE A 197 10.49 11.97 5.20
CA ILE A 197 9.71 10.74 5.04
C ILE A 197 10.63 9.54 5.23
N ALA A 198 10.29 8.66 6.17
CA ALA A 198 10.88 7.35 6.33
C ALA A 198 10.05 6.31 5.57
N LYS A 199 10.59 5.78 4.47
CA LYS A 199 10.00 4.67 3.71
C LYS A 199 10.75 3.39 4.05
N LEU A 200 10.05 2.44 4.66
CA LEU A 200 10.62 1.17 5.10
C LEU A 200 10.37 0.07 4.06
N ALA A 201 11.34 -0.82 3.92
CA ALA A 201 11.17 -2.03 3.13
C ALA A 201 10.09 -2.91 3.78
N LYS A 202 9.26 -3.52 2.93
CA LYS A 202 8.33 -4.57 3.37
C LYS A 202 9.07 -5.90 3.43
N LYS A 203 8.64 -6.80 4.32
CA LYS A 203 9.16 -8.15 4.44
C LYS A 203 9.30 -8.83 3.07
N GLY A 204 10.47 -9.41 2.79
CA GLY A 204 10.79 -10.09 1.53
C GLY A 204 10.86 -9.16 0.30
N LYS A 205 10.79 -7.84 0.47
CA LYS A 205 10.84 -6.84 -0.61
C LYS A 205 12.09 -5.95 -0.55
N GLY A 206 13.17 -6.43 0.10
CA GLY A 206 14.45 -5.72 0.17
C GLY A 206 15.04 -5.39 -1.21
N LEU A 207 14.95 -6.30 -2.18
CA LEU A 207 15.44 -6.07 -3.55
C LEU A 207 14.71 -4.92 -4.26
N ILE A 208 13.40 -4.79 -4.05
CA ILE A 208 12.61 -3.66 -4.57
C ILE A 208 13.10 -2.34 -3.98
N MET A 209 13.46 -2.32 -2.70
CA MET A 209 14.03 -1.15 -2.04
C MET A 209 15.43 -0.82 -2.56
N VAL A 210 16.26 -1.82 -2.84
CA VAL A 210 17.59 -1.64 -3.46
C VAL A 210 17.48 -0.92 -4.80
N GLU A 211 16.56 -1.35 -5.67
CA GLU A 211 16.32 -0.70 -6.97
C GLU A 211 15.88 0.77 -6.82
N GLU A 212 14.98 1.06 -5.87
CA GLU A 212 14.56 2.43 -5.59
C GLU A 212 15.72 3.29 -5.06
N ILE A 213 16.58 2.75 -4.19
CA ILE A 213 17.79 3.45 -3.71
C ILE A 213 18.72 3.78 -4.88
N LYS A 214 18.96 2.83 -5.79
CA LYS A 214 19.84 3.03 -6.95
C LYS A 214 19.33 4.17 -7.84
N LYS A 215 18.04 4.14 -8.22
CA LYS A 215 17.42 5.18 -9.05
C LYS A 215 17.46 6.55 -8.39
N LEU A 216 17.08 6.66 -7.13
CA LEU A 216 17.08 7.94 -6.42
C LEU A 216 18.51 8.49 -6.21
N THR A 217 19.49 7.60 -6.04
CA THR A 217 20.91 7.98 -6.00
C THR A 217 21.37 8.53 -7.35
N GLU A 218 20.97 7.90 -8.46
CA GLU A 218 21.27 8.36 -9.81
C GLU A 218 20.66 9.76 -10.07
N ILE A 219 19.37 9.96 -9.76
CA ILE A 219 18.69 11.26 -9.83
C ILE A 219 19.47 12.32 -9.05
N LYS A 220 19.89 12.01 -7.82
CA LYS A 220 20.65 12.92 -6.96
C LYS A 220 22.04 13.23 -7.52
N SER A 221 22.72 12.26 -8.12
CA SER A 221 24.07 12.45 -8.66
C SER A 221 24.09 13.46 -9.81
N GLN A 222 23.05 13.44 -10.66
CA GLN A 222 22.95 14.30 -11.83
C GLN A 222 22.57 15.74 -11.47
N LYS A 223 21.91 15.96 -10.33
CA LYS A 223 21.71 17.30 -9.74
C LYS A 223 23.05 18.02 -9.50
N SER A 224 24.08 17.28 -9.12
CA SER A 224 25.42 17.84 -8.87
C SER A 224 26.15 18.25 -10.15
N ALA A 225 25.68 17.80 -11.32
CA ALA A 225 26.24 18.11 -12.63
C ALA A 225 25.60 19.33 -13.32
N GLY A 226 24.83 20.16 -12.58
CA GLY A 226 24.27 21.42 -13.07
C GLY A 226 22.86 21.33 -13.67
N SER A 227 22.23 20.16 -13.64
CA SER A 227 20.86 19.97 -14.13
C SER A 227 20.05 19.11 -13.15
N SER A 228 19.27 19.76 -12.28
CA SER A 228 18.38 19.08 -11.33
C SER A 228 17.11 18.64 -12.04
N ILE A 229 16.74 17.37 -11.89
CA ILE A 229 15.35 16.96 -12.13
C ILE A 229 14.51 17.66 -11.06
N THR A 230 13.43 18.32 -11.48
CA THR A 230 12.51 18.99 -10.56
C THR A 230 11.34 18.06 -10.21
N ARG A 231 10.64 18.34 -9.10
CA ARG A 231 9.39 17.64 -8.71
C ARG A 231 9.53 16.13 -8.44
N VAL A 232 10.69 15.73 -7.91
CA VAL A 232 10.97 14.38 -7.39
C VAL A 232 11.54 14.49 -5.98
N ALA A 233 11.14 13.57 -5.08
CA ALA A 233 11.69 13.51 -3.73
C ALA A 233 13.18 13.13 -3.73
N GLU A 234 13.99 13.80 -2.91
CA GLU A 234 15.42 13.50 -2.83
C GLU A 234 15.72 12.42 -1.79
N LEU A 235 16.64 11.52 -2.11
CA LEU A 235 17.22 10.59 -1.14
C LEU A 235 18.15 11.33 -0.17
N LYS A 236 17.73 11.39 1.10
CA LYS A 236 18.47 12.04 2.19
C LYS A 236 19.40 11.09 2.93
N GLY A 237 19.05 9.82 3.06
CA GLY A 237 19.88 8.84 3.75
C GLY A 237 19.26 7.45 3.82
N LEU A 238 19.97 6.55 4.51
CA LEU A 238 19.53 5.19 4.80
C LEU A 238 19.09 5.10 6.27
N ILE A 239 18.10 4.24 6.52
CA ILE A 239 17.61 3.91 7.86
C ILE A 239 18.17 2.54 8.23
N CYS A 240 18.88 2.48 9.35
CA CYS A 240 19.60 1.29 9.80
C CYS A 240 19.05 0.78 11.13
N SER A 241 18.82 -0.53 11.22
CA SER A 241 18.73 -1.27 12.47
C SER A 241 20.13 -1.85 12.83
N PRO A 242 20.31 -2.45 14.02
CA PRO A 242 21.54 -3.17 14.34
C PRO A 242 21.91 -4.29 13.35
N ASP A 243 20.89 -4.89 12.72
CA ASP A 243 21.05 -6.07 11.86
C ASP A 243 21.16 -5.74 10.36
N GLY A 244 20.91 -4.49 9.95
CA GLY A 244 21.04 -4.09 8.55
C GLY A 244 20.27 -2.82 8.18
N ILE A 245 20.02 -2.67 6.87
CA ILE A 245 19.23 -1.56 6.33
C ILE A 245 17.76 -1.96 6.39
N VAL A 246 16.90 -1.07 6.87
CA VAL A 246 15.45 -1.31 6.95
C VAL A 246 14.65 -0.35 6.06
N GLY A 247 15.27 0.70 5.53
CA GLY A 247 14.59 1.66 4.66
C GLY A 247 15.43 2.86 4.27
N ILE A 248 14.74 3.88 3.76
CA ILE A 248 15.32 5.12 3.24
C ILE A 248 14.63 6.36 3.81
N LEU A 249 15.39 7.46 3.84
CA LEU A 249 14.88 8.80 4.15
C LEU A 249 14.75 9.63 2.88
N LEU A 250 13.59 10.24 2.70
CA LEU A 250 13.24 11.07 1.56
C LEU A 250 12.85 12.48 2.01
N THR A 251 13.02 13.46 1.13
CA THR A 251 12.41 14.79 1.33
C THR A 251 10.91 14.67 1.57
N TYR A 252 10.39 15.39 2.57
CA TYR A 252 8.95 15.55 2.74
C TYR A 252 8.40 16.55 1.72
N ILE A 253 7.32 16.15 1.03
CA ILE A 253 6.58 16.99 0.10
C ILE A 253 5.24 17.32 0.78
N PRO A 254 5.00 18.58 1.20
CA PRO A 254 3.72 18.99 1.75
C PRO A 254 2.62 18.88 0.69
N SER A 255 1.66 17.96 0.87
CA SER A 255 0.67 17.62 -0.16
C SER A 255 -0.77 17.89 0.27
N ILE A 256 -1.64 18.15 -0.71
CA ILE A 256 -3.09 18.31 -0.51
C ILE A 256 -3.73 16.92 -0.28
N GLY A 257 -3.88 16.53 0.98
CA GLY A 257 -4.43 15.20 1.32
C GLY A 257 -3.46 14.08 0.94
N ASP A 258 -4.00 12.96 0.46
CA ASP A 258 -3.25 11.76 0.10
C ASP A 258 -2.50 11.93 -1.25
N ASP A 259 -2.81 11.12 -2.25
CA ASP A 259 -2.33 11.20 -3.63
C ASP A 259 -3.38 11.75 -4.60
N LEU A 260 -2.95 12.03 -5.82
CA LEU A 260 -3.81 12.57 -6.87
C LEU A 260 -4.98 11.64 -7.20
N GLY A 261 -4.81 10.32 -7.13
CA GLY A 261 -5.89 9.35 -7.34
C GLY A 261 -7.00 9.52 -6.30
N GLY A 262 -6.63 9.54 -5.01
CA GLY A 262 -7.56 9.81 -3.92
C GLY A 262 -8.22 11.20 -4.00
N MET A 263 -7.50 12.21 -4.50
CA MET A 263 -8.07 13.54 -4.73
C MET A 263 -9.13 13.55 -5.83
N ILE A 264 -8.89 12.87 -6.96
CA ILE A 264 -9.84 12.79 -8.07
C ILE A 264 -11.09 12.03 -7.63
N GLN A 265 -10.93 10.85 -7.03
CA GLN A 265 -12.04 10.04 -6.52
C GLN A 265 -12.94 10.85 -5.56
N ARG A 266 -12.35 11.53 -4.57
CA ARG A 266 -13.11 12.38 -3.63
C ARG A 266 -13.84 13.52 -4.33
N SER A 267 -13.26 14.08 -5.40
CA SER A 267 -13.92 15.15 -6.17
C SER A 267 -15.14 14.65 -6.95
N GLU A 268 -15.11 13.41 -7.42
CA GLU A 268 -16.21 12.76 -8.15
C GLU A 268 -17.34 12.33 -7.20
N GLU A 269 -17.01 11.72 -6.06
CA GLU A 269 -17.98 11.36 -5.01
C GLU A 269 -18.75 12.56 -4.43
N ILE A 270 -18.19 13.77 -4.53
CA ILE A 270 -18.87 15.02 -4.15
C ILE A 270 -19.79 15.49 -5.27
N ARG A 271 -19.36 15.41 -6.55
CA ARG A 271 -20.21 15.77 -7.70
C ARG A 271 -21.50 14.95 -7.73
N ASP A 272 -21.42 13.66 -7.42
CA ASP A 272 -22.60 12.78 -7.38
C ASP A 272 -23.54 13.10 -6.20
N ARG A 273 -23.00 13.57 -5.06
CA ARG A 273 -23.80 13.97 -3.88
C ARG A 273 -24.44 15.34 -4.00
N ASP A 274 -23.86 16.28 -4.75
CA ASP A 274 -24.46 17.60 -4.98
C ASP A 274 -25.72 17.53 -5.87
N MET A 275 -25.99 16.39 -6.52
CA MET A 275 -27.28 16.07 -7.14
C MET A 275 -28.36 15.66 -6.12
N GLU A 276 -27.99 15.35 -4.88
CA GLU A 276 -28.86 14.99 -3.76
C GLU A 276 -28.74 16.01 -2.58
N GLY A 277 -28.81 17.31 -2.90
CA GLY A 277 -29.40 18.33 -2.01
C GLY A 277 -28.93 18.43 -0.55
N SER A 278 -27.64 18.24 -0.24
CA SER A 278 -27.10 18.54 1.10
C SER A 278 -26.08 19.67 1.11
N THR A 279 -26.34 20.63 2.00
CA THR A 279 -25.53 21.83 2.25
C THR A 279 -24.49 21.52 3.32
N GLY A 280 -23.19 21.53 2.99
CA GLY A 280 -22.19 21.37 4.06
C GLY A 280 -20.72 21.09 3.73
N SER A 281 -20.15 21.59 2.63
CA SER A 281 -18.73 21.99 2.47
C SER A 281 -18.48 22.31 1.00
N LEU A 282 -17.72 23.36 0.70
CA LEU A 282 -17.45 23.79 -0.67
C LEU A 282 -16.83 22.62 -1.46
N PRO A 283 -17.36 22.27 -2.64
CA PRO A 283 -16.87 21.14 -3.42
C PRO A 283 -15.43 21.43 -3.87
N LEU A 284 -14.52 20.46 -3.71
CA LEU A 284 -13.20 20.50 -4.32
C LEU A 284 -13.37 20.24 -5.83
N VAL A 285 -14.03 21.14 -6.56
CA VAL A 285 -14.13 21.07 -8.02
C VAL A 285 -12.74 21.32 -8.56
N ILE A 286 -12.08 20.25 -9.00
CA ILE A 286 -10.80 20.33 -9.69
C ILE A 286 -11.08 20.81 -11.11
N SER A 287 -10.65 22.03 -11.44
CA SER A 287 -10.84 22.62 -12.76
C SER A 287 -9.99 21.93 -13.82
N GLN A 288 -10.45 21.93 -15.07
CA GLN A 288 -9.70 21.35 -16.18
C GLN A 288 -8.31 21.98 -16.31
N THR A 289 -8.19 23.30 -16.11
CA THR A 289 -6.90 24.00 -16.12
C THR A 289 -5.90 23.47 -15.08
N ARG A 290 -6.36 23.06 -13.89
CA ARG A 290 -5.49 22.44 -12.88
C ARG A 290 -5.06 21.04 -13.32
N LYS A 291 -5.99 20.26 -13.87
CA LYS A 291 -5.68 18.93 -14.42
C LYS A 291 -4.66 19.00 -15.55
N ASP A 292 -4.83 19.92 -16.50
CA ASP A 292 -3.91 20.16 -17.62
C ASP A 292 -2.51 20.58 -17.11
N LYS A 293 -2.46 21.43 -16.08
CA LYS A 293 -1.21 21.81 -15.42
C LYS A 293 -0.51 20.57 -14.85
N TRP A 294 -1.22 19.71 -14.12
CA TRP A 294 -0.65 18.52 -13.51
C TRP A 294 -0.16 17.51 -14.54
N VAL A 295 -0.97 17.22 -15.58
CA VAL A 295 -0.55 16.35 -16.70
C VAL A 295 0.74 16.86 -17.33
N LYS A 296 0.82 18.17 -17.60
CA LYS A 296 2.02 18.80 -18.15
C LYS A 296 3.23 18.59 -17.23
N GLN A 297 3.10 18.87 -15.94
CA GLN A 297 4.21 18.75 -14.99
C GLN A 297 4.69 17.31 -14.78
N ILE A 298 3.76 16.35 -14.72
CA ILE A 298 4.09 14.91 -14.64
C ILE A 298 4.85 14.51 -15.91
N THR A 299 4.36 14.92 -17.08
CA THR A 299 4.97 14.61 -18.38
C THR A 299 6.38 15.21 -18.50
N GLU A 300 6.56 16.49 -18.15
CA GLU A 300 7.87 17.15 -18.12
C GLU A 300 8.85 16.42 -17.20
N THR A 301 8.41 16.04 -15.99
CA THR A 301 9.23 15.32 -15.01
C THR A 301 9.67 13.95 -15.55
N VAL A 302 8.77 13.20 -16.17
CA VAL A 302 9.09 11.88 -16.75
C VAL A 302 9.99 12.00 -17.98
N GLN A 303 9.77 13.00 -18.83
CA GLN A 303 10.67 13.29 -19.95
C GLN A 303 12.08 13.67 -19.47
N GLU A 304 12.19 14.46 -18.40
CA GLU A 304 13.46 14.77 -17.75
C GLU A 304 14.15 13.50 -17.24
N LEU A 305 13.43 12.58 -16.59
CA LEU A 305 13.96 11.28 -16.17
C LEU A 305 14.47 10.46 -17.37
N HIS A 306 13.65 10.37 -18.43
CA HIS A 306 13.98 9.59 -19.62
C HIS A 306 15.19 10.13 -20.39
N ALA A 307 15.36 11.45 -20.45
CA ALA A 307 16.53 12.09 -21.03
C ALA A 307 17.84 11.69 -20.34
N ARG A 308 17.74 11.21 -19.09
CA ARG A 308 18.83 10.73 -18.26
C ARG A 308 18.91 9.21 -18.16
N ASN A 309 18.13 8.49 -18.97
CA ASN A 309 17.98 7.03 -18.93
C ASN A 309 17.37 6.46 -17.63
N ILE A 310 16.68 7.29 -16.86
CA ILE A 310 16.01 6.87 -15.64
C ILE A 310 14.55 6.55 -15.97
N ILE A 311 14.08 5.38 -15.58
CA ILE A 311 12.70 4.91 -15.79
C ILE A 311 11.94 5.09 -14.48
N TRP A 312 10.78 5.74 -14.53
CA TRP A 312 9.90 5.89 -13.37
C TRP A 312 9.36 4.51 -12.96
N GLY A 313 8.73 3.80 -13.89
CA GLY A 313 8.31 2.41 -13.75
C GLY A 313 7.11 2.18 -12.82
N GLY A 314 6.64 3.22 -12.13
CA GLY A 314 5.48 3.20 -11.24
C GLY A 314 4.37 4.15 -11.65
N VAL A 315 4.13 4.32 -12.95
CA VAL A 315 3.15 5.30 -13.45
C VAL A 315 1.75 4.97 -12.94
N SER A 316 1.19 5.87 -12.13
CA SER A 316 -0.12 5.76 -11.51
C SER A 316 -0.49 7.08 -10.87
N LEU A 317 -1.78 7.44 -10.84
CA LEU A 317 -2.25 8.61 -10.08
C LEU A 317 -1.93 8.50 -8.57
N ARG A 318 -1.74 7.27 -8.06
CA ARG A 318 -1.37 7.02 -6.66
C ARG A 318 0.07 7.36 -6.33
N ASN A 319 0.92 7.49 -7.36
CA ASN A 319 2.33 7.84 -7.23
C ASN A 319 2.59 9.31 -7.61
N VAL A 320 1.55 10.16 -7.52
CA VAL A 320 1.63 11.59 -7.73
C VAL A 320 1.06 12.32 -6.52
N LEU A 321 1.83 13.26 -5.97
CA LEU A 321 1.39 14.17 -4.90
C LEU A 321 1.17 15.57 -5.47
N ILE A 322 0.13 16.29 -5.01
CA ILE A 322 -0.07 17.70 -5.36
C ILE A 322 0.40 18.56 -4.20
N HIS A 323 1.39 19.43 -4.43
CA HIS A 323 1.96 20.27 -3.39
C HIS A 323 0.94 21.28 -2.86
N GLU A 324 0.81 21.41 -1.54
CA GLU A 324 -0.27 22.19 -0.91
C GLU A 324 -0.25 23.70 -1.22
N THR A 325 0.94 24.30 -1.27
CA THR A 325 1.09 25.73 -1.57
C THR A 325 1.22 26.06 -3.05
N THR A 326 2.05 25.31 -3.80
CA THR A 326 2.34 25.64 -5.21
C THR A 326 1.36 25.00 -6.20
N ASP A 327 0.53 24.06 -5.74
CA ASP A 327 -0.38 23.26 -6.56
C ASP A 327 0.37 22.50 -7.68
N ASP A 328 1.64 22.18 -7.46
CA ASP A 328 2.48 21.47 -8.42
C ASP A 328 2.39 19.96 -8.23
N ALA A 329 2.42 19.20 -9.34
CA ALA A 329 2.44 17.74 -9.32
C ALA A 329 3.87 17.21 -9.13
N TRP A 330 4.06 16.37 -8.12
CA TRP A 330 5.31 15.71 -7.77
C TRP A 330 5.21 14.21 -8.01
N VAL A 331 6.20 13.65 -8.69
CA VAL A 331 6.31 12.21 -8.95
C VAL A 331 7.04 11.53 -7.79
N ILE A 332 6.46 10.45 -7.29
CA ILE A 332 7.03 9.63 -6.21
C ILE A 332 7.07 8.15 -6.61
N ASP A 333 7.64 7.33 -5.73
CA ASP A 333 7.72 5.87 -5.83
C ASP A 333 8.38 5.31 -7.10
N PHE A 334 9.67 4.99 -7.01
CA PHE A 334 10.47 4.45 -8.12
C PHE A 334 10.62 2.92 -8.07
N SER A 335 9.85 2.27 -7.18
CA SER A 335 10.02 0.86 -6.83
C SER A 335 9.20 -0.10 -7.71
N ASN A 336 8.14 0.41 -8.37
CA ASN A 336 7.15 -0.41 -9.07
C ASN A 336 7.55 -0.88 -10.48
N GLY A 337 8.69 -0.41 -10.99
CA GLY A 337 9.26 -0.89 -12.26
C GLY A 337 9.85 -2.31 -12.18
N HIS A 338 9.98 -2.88 -10.97
CA HIS A 338 10.49 -4.24 -10.79
C HIS A 338 9.44 -5.29 -11.18
N PRO A 339 9.80 -6.40 -11.84
CA PRO A 339 8.84 -7.45 -12.23
C PRO A 339 7.99 -7.97 -11.07
N ASP A 340 8.61 -8.17 -9.90
CA ASP A 340 7.95 -8.66 -8.68
C ASP A 340 7.20 -7.59 -7.86
N ALA A 341 7.14 -6.35 -8.34
CA ALA A 341 6.29 -5.32 -7.75
C ALA A 341 4.81 -5.56 -8.13
N PRO A 342 3.85 -5.21 -7.27
CA PRO A 342 2.42 -5.34 -7.58
C PRO A 342 2.09 -4.62 -8.90
N TYR A 343 1.32 -5.27 -9.76
CA TYR A 343 0.85 -4.66 -11.00
C TYR A 343 -0.41 -3.84 -10.73
N GLU A 344 -0.37 -2.55 -11.01
CA GLU A 344 -1.50 -1.64 -10.76
C GLU A 344 -2.42 -1.44 -11.98
N GLY A 345 -2.15 -2.07 -13.12
CA GLY A 345 -3.02 -1.98 -14.31
C GLY A 345 -2.89 -0.70 -15.14
N TRP A 346 -2.00 0.22 -14.76
CA TRP A 346 -1.82 1.51 -15.45
C TRP A 346 -1.04 1.44 -16.77
N VAL A 347 -0.22 0.40 -16.94
CA VAL A 347 0.70 0.23 -18.06
C VAL A 347 0.57 -1.20 -18.57
N ASP A 348 0.60 -1.46 -19.88
CA ASP A 348 0.64 -2.82 -20.40
C ASP A 348 1.73 -3.67 -19.71
N VAL A 349 1.37 -4.89 -19.29
CA VAL A 349 2.26 -5.80 -18.57
C VAL A 349 3.57 -6.05 -19.31
N SER A 350 3.54 -6.09 -20.65
CA SER A 350 4.71 -6.29 -21.52
C SER A 350 5.65 -5.08 -21.57
N LEU A 351 5.17 -3.89 -21.20
CA LEU A 351 5.92 -2.65 -21.22
C LEU A 351 6.46 -2.24 -19.84
N ARG A 352 6.21 -3.03 -18.79
CA ARG A 352 6.61 -2.72 -17.41
C ARG A 352 8.12 -2.49 -17.29
N GLY A 353 8.49 -1.48 -16.51
CA GLY A 353 9.89 -1.15 -16.26
C GLY A 353 10.63 -0.64 -17.49
N THR A 354 9.92 -0.11 -18.50
CA THR A 354 10.51 0.48 -19.70
C THR A 354 10.07 1.95 -19.89
N LYS A 355 10.84 2.72 -20.66
CA LYS A 355 10.44 4.08 -21.06
C LYS A 355 9.14 4.09 -21.87
N ALA A 356 8.93 3.09 -22.72
CA ALA A 356 7.70 2.95 -23.49
C ALA A 356 6.49 2.72 -22.56
N GLY A 357 6.68 1.92 -21.50
CA GLY A 357 5.68 1.72 -20.46
C GLY A 357 5.34 3.01 -19.72
N ASP A 358 6.35 3.81 -19.37
CA ASP A 358 6.11 5.11 -18.74
C ASP A 358 5.29 6.03 -19.64
N LEU A 359 5.63 6.13 -20.94
CA LEU A 359 4.90 6.95 -21.90
C LEU A 359 3.46 6.48 -22.11
N HIS A 360 3.24 5.16 -22.16
CA HIS A 360 1.91 4.57 -22.21
C HIS A 360 1.09 4.92 -20.97
N GLY A 361 1.67 4.81 -19.77
CA GLY A 361 1.02 5.20 -18.53
C GLY A 361 0.69 6.70 -18.46
N LEU A 362 1.52 7.58 -19.03
CA LEU A 362 1.23 9.02 -19.11
C LEU A 362 -0.02 9.31 -19.96
N GLN A 363 -0.21 8.57 -21.07
CA GLN A 363 -1.42 8.69 -21.88
C GLN A 363 -2.65 8.30 -21.05
N HIS A 364 -2.55 7.22 -20.27
CA HIS A 364 -3.62 6.80 -19.38
C HIS A 364 -3.95 7.87 -18.31
N ILE A 365 -2.94 8.41 -17.63
CA ILE A 365 -3.12 9.53 -16.67
C ILE A 365 -3.79 10.73 -17.33
N ALA A 366 -3.39 11.10 -18.55
CA ALA A 366 -3.98 12.22 -19.27
C ALA A 366 -5.45 11.98 -19.61
N THR A 367 -5.80 10.77 -20.06
CA THR A 367 -7.20 10.38 -20.34
C THR A 367 -8.06 10.43 -19.09
N GLU A 368 -7.61 9.83 -17.98
CA GLU A 368 -8.32 9.84 -16.70
C GLU A 368 -8.57 11.28 -16.21
N LEU A 369 -7.55 12.14 -16.31
CA LEU A 369 -7.68 13.53 -15.88
C LEU A 369 -8.54 14.37 -16.84
N ALA A 370 -8.57 14.09 -18.14
CA ALA A 370 -9.47 14.77 -19.07
C ALA A 370 -10.96 14.53 -18.77
N GLY A 371 -11.29 13.37 -18.16
CA GLY A 371 -12.67 12.92 -17.96
C GLY A 371 -13.31 12.45 -19.27
N ASN A 372 -14.21 11.47 -19.19
CA ASN A 372 -14.90 10.88 -20.35
C ASN A 372 -15.62 11.95 -21.21
N GLY A 373 -14.92 12.44 -22.22
CA GLY A 373 -15.44 13.14 -23.40
C GLY A 373 -15.31 12.31 -24.68
N MET A 374 -15.07 11.01 -24.57
CA MET A 374 -15.21 10.05 -25.67
C MET A 374 -16.21 8.97 -25.27
N GLU A 375 -17.50 9.31 -25.37
CA GLU A 375 -18.47 8.28 -25.74
C GLU A 375 -18.11 7.75 -27.12
N ASP A 376 -18.28 6.44 -27.28
CA ASP A 376 -18.11 5.62 -28.48
C ASP A 376 -18.38 6.36 -29.81
N GLY A 377 -17.33 6.94 -30.36
CA GLY A 377 -17.30 7.56 -31.68
C GLY A 377 -16.56 6.68 -32.67
N VAL A 378 -17.21 5.60 -33.11
CA VAL A 378 -17.02 4.90 -34.39
C VAL A 378 -15.77 5.36 -35.17
N LEU A 379 -14.63 4.68 -34.99
CA LEU A 379 -13.56 4.68 -35.99
C LEU A 379 -14.03 3.82 -37.18
N LYS A 380 -14.91 4.40 -37.99
CA LYS A 380 -15.09 3.96 -39.37
C LYS A 380 -13.80 4.26 -40.10
N SER A 381 -13.16 3.17 -40.52
CA SER A 381 -12.15 3.12 -41.58
C SER A 381 -12.40 4.17 -42.67
N THR A 382 -11.56 5.21 -42.70
CA THR A 382 -11.42 6.03 -43.91
C THR A 382 -10.32 5.42 -44.77
N GLU A 383 -10.79 4.60 -45.71
CA GLU A 383 -10.30 4.35 -47.05
C GLU A 383 -8.91 4.93 -47.42
N THR A 384 -8.00 4.00 -47.72
CA THR A 384 -6.87 4.19 -48.62
C THR A 384 -7.35 4.65 -50.01
N PRO A 385 -6.84 5.78 -50.56
CA PRO A 385 -6.99 6.09 -51.97
C PRO A 385 -6.02 5.23 -52.78
N GLY A 386 -6.58 4.48 -53.73
CA GLY A 386 -5.83 3.60 -54.62
C GLY A 386 -4.78 4.33 -55.46
N LEU A 387 -3.57 3.80 -55.45
CA LEU A 387 -2.59 3.98 -56.52
C LEU A 387 -2.94 2.99 -57.64
N SER A 388 -3.68 3.49 -58.62
CA SER A 388 -3.79 2.87 -59.92
C SER A 388 -2.62 3.28 -60.81
N LYS A 389 -1.95 2.29 -61.42
CA LYS A 389 -1.21 2.37 -62.70
C LYS A 389 -0.05 3.37 -62.78
N LEU A 390 1.17 2.89 -62.51
CA LEU A 390 2.25 2.68 -63.50
C LEU A 390 3.48 2.09 -62.80
#